data_AF-A0A6A2SFV5-F1
#
_entry.id   AF-A0A6A2SFV5-F1
#
_cell.length_a   1.000
_cell.length_b   1.000
_cell.length_c   1.000
_cell.angle_alpha   90.00
_cell.angle_beta   90.00
_cell.angle_gamma   90.00
#
_symmetry.space_group_name_H-M   'P 1'
#
loop_
_entity.id
_entity.type
_entity.pdbx_description
1 polymer ?
#
loop_
_entity_poly.entity_id
_entity_poly.type
_entity_poly.pdbx_seq_one_letter_code
_entity_poly.pdbx_strand_id
1 'polypeptide(L)' 'MLTPNDVRHRKFRTYRSLLYGEVYDAEDVDVFLDSVADTIKVLGKEVLKARKEWQ' A
#
# COMPACT_ATOMS: atom_id res chain seq x y z
N MET A 1 5.35 1.45 -11.86
CA MET A 1 5.41 2.33 -10.68
C MET A 1 4.22 1.97 -9.81
N LEU A 2 4.42 1.73 -8.52
CA LEU A 2 3.33 1.39 -7.61
C LEU A 2 2.44 2.64 -7.41
N THR A 3 1.14 2.51 -7.62
CA THR A 3 0.15 3.57 -7.38
C THR A 3 -0.59 3.34 -6.06
N PRO A 4 -1.22 4.37 -5.48
CA PRO A 4 -2.08 4.19 -4.31
C PRO A 4 -3.22 3.18 -4.56
N ASN A 5 -3.75 3.13 -5.78
CA ASN A 5 -4.79 2.16 -6.14
C ASN A 5 -4.26 0.72 -6.18
N ASP A 6 -3.02 0.51 -6.63
CA ASP A 6 -2.42 -0.83 -6.63
C ASP A 6 -2.29 -1.39 -5.21
N VAL A 7 -2.05 -0.51 -4.23
CA VAL A 7 -2.00 -0.87 -2.80
C VAL A 7 -3.39 -1.21 -2.26
N ARG A 8 -4.37 -0.32 -2.47
CA ARG A 8 -5.75 -0.50 -1.95
C ARG A 8 -6.48 -1.72 -2.52
N HIS A 9 -6.16 -2.11 -3.75
CA HIS A 9 -6.80 -3.25 -4.41
C HIS A 9 -5.98 -4.54 -4.32
N ARG A 10 -4.85 -4.52 -3.61
CA ARG A 10 -4.02 -5.71 -3.44
C ARG A 10 -4.81 -6.78 -2.69
N LYS A 11 -4.74 -8.01 -3.20
CA LYS A 11 -5.32 -9.19 -2.54
C LYS A 11 -4.21 -10.09 -2.03
N PHE A 12 -4.36 -10.54 -0.79
CA PHE A 12 -3.48 -11.51 -0.15
C PHE A 12 -4.20 -12.85 -0.04
N ARG A 13 -3.44 -13.94 -0.13
CA ARG A 13 -3.98 -15.26 0.14
C ARG A 13 -4.17 -15.39 1.65
N THR A 14 -5.41 -15.58 2.07
CA THR A 14 -5.73 -15.89 3.47
C THR A 14 -5.67 -17.41 3.65
N TYR A 15 -4.82 -17.87 4.56
CA TYR A 15 -4.71 -19.30 4.86
C TYR A 15 -5.74 -19.66 5.93
N ARG A 16 -6.87 -20.26 5.50
CA ARG A 16 -7.91 -20.75 6.42
C ARG A 16 -7.51 -22.03 7.18
N SER A 17 -6.47 -22.72 6.71
CA SER A 17 -5.99 -23.96 7.33
C SER A 17 -4.89 -23.62 8.32
N LEU A 18 -5.30 -23.43 9.57
CA LEU A 18 -4.47 -23.63 10.75
C LEU A 18 -3.57 -24.84 10.52
N LEU A 19 -2.25 -24.68 10.66
CA LEU A 19 -1.36 -25.72 11.20
C LEU A 19 0.08 -25.22 11.38
N TYR A 20 0.60 -24.26 10.59
CA TYR A 20 1.99 -23.77 10.78
C TYR A 20 2.16 -22.32 10.29
N GLY A 21 2.16 -21.35 11.22
CA GLY A 21 2.66 -19.99 10.96
C GLY A 21 1.90 -18.88 11.69
N GLU A 22 2.64 -17.87 12.16
CA GLU A 22 2.07 -16.58 12.57
C GLU A 22 1.53 -15.89 11.32
N VAL A 23 0.23 -15.60 11.32
CA VAL A 23 -0.44 -14.82 10.26
C VAL A 23 -0.69 -13.42 10.77
N TYR A 24 -0.50 -12.43 9.89
CA TYR A 24 -0.91 -11.07 10.18
C TYR A 24 -2.43 -10.99 10.31
N ASP A 25 -2.90 -10.16 11.24
CA ASP A 25 -4.30 -9.80 11.32
C ASP A 25 -4.71 -9.01 10.06
N ALA A 26 -5.85 -9.37 9.49
CA ALA A 26 -6.28 -8.80 8.22
C ALA A 26 -6.69 -7.32 8.36
N GLU A 27 -7.32 -6.96 9.48
CA GLU A 27 -7.75 -5.59 9.75
C GLU A 27 -6.54 -4.69 10.00
N ASP A 28 -5.55 -5.16 10.77
CA ASP A 28 -4.30 -4.43 10.98
C ASP A 28 -3.54 -4.18 9.67
N VAL A 29 -3.50 -5.18 8.79
CA VAL A 29 -2.88 -5.06 7.47
C VAL A 29 -3.64 -4.05 6.61
N ASP A 30 -4.97 -4.10 6.57
CA ASP A 30 -5.77 -3.16 5.78
C ASP A 30 -5.56 -1.71 6.26
N VAL A 31 -5.56 -1.47 7.58
CA VAL A 31 -5.29 -0.14 8.18
C VAL A 31 -3.87 0.35 7.81
N PHE A 32 -2.87 -0.53 7.85
CA PHE A 32 -1.51 -0.17 7.44
C PHE A 32 -1.43 0.20 5.95
N LEU A 33 -2.10 -0.57 5.09
CA LEU A 33 -2.09 -0.34 3.64
C LEU A 33 -2.77 0.97 3.25
N ASP A 34 -3.76 1.44 4.01
CA ASP A 34 -4.34 2.78 3.83
C ASP A 34 -3.29 3.89 4.06
N SER A 35 -2.50 3.79 5.13
CA SER A 35 -1.40 4.72 5.41
C SER A 35 -0.31 4.71 4.33
N VAL A 36 0.03 3.52 3.83
CA VAL A 36 0.99 3.36 2.73
C VAL A 36 0.45 4.01 1.44
N ALA A 37 -0.82 3.79 1.10
CA ALA A 37 -1.44 4.38 -0.08
C ALA A 37 -1.45 5.91 -0.02
N ASP A 38 -1.73 6.48 1.14
CA ASP A 38 -1.71 7.92 1.36
C ASP A 38 -0.29 8.49 1.27
N THR A 39 0.71 7.78 1.79
CA THR A 39 2.13 8.16 1.65
C THR A 39 2.56 8.19 0.18
N ILE A 40 2.23 7.13 -0.59
CA ILE A 40 2.56 7.07 -2.02
C ILE A 40 1.88 8.22 -2.78
N LYS A 41 0.64 8.57 -2.41
CA LYS A 41 -0.09 9.69 -3.02
C LYS A 41 0.63 11.02 -2.78
N VAL A 42 1.13 11.27 -1.57
CA VAL A 42 1.88 12.48 -1.25
C VAL A 42 3.21 12.52 -2.01
N LEU A 43 4.00 11.45 -1.93
CA LEU A 43 5.28 11.36 -2.63
C LEU A 43 5.13 11.52 -4.15
N GLY A 44 4.09 10.92 -4.74
CA GLY A 44 3.79 11.07 -6.16
C GLY A 44 3.53 12.52 -6.57
N LYS A 45 2.85 13.31 -5.72
CA LYS A 45 2.63 14.74 -5.97
C LYS A 45 3.92 15.54 -5.90
N GLU A 46 4.77 15.28 -4.91
CA GLU A 46 6.05 15.96 -4.75
C GLU A 46 6.99 15.68 -5.93
N VAL A 47 7.05 14.43 -6.40
CA VAL A 47 7.83 14.08 -7.60
C VAL A 47 7.33 14.82 -8.83
N LEU A 48 6.01 14.92 -9.02
CA LEU A 48 5.43 15.66 -10.14
C LEU A 48 5.69 17.16 -10.05
N LYS A 49 5.64 17.73 -8.84
CA LYS A 49 5.96 19.13 -8.59
C LYS A 49 7.42 19.42 -8.92
N ALA A 50 8.36 18.65 -8.35
CA ALA A 50 9.77 18.78 -8.65
C ALA A 50 10.02 18.70 -10.16
N ARG A 51 9.45 17.71 -10.86
CA ARG A 51 9.61 17.57 -12.31
C ARG A 51 9.14 18.82 -13.09
N LYS A 52 8.07 19.49 -12.66
CA LYS A 52 7.60 20.73 -13.30
C LYS A 52 8.50 21.93 -13.03
N GLU A 53 9.17 21.98 -11.88
CA GLU A 53 10.08 23.08 -11.51
C GLU A 53 11.40 23.03 -12.29
N TRP A 54 11.79 21.85 -12.81
CA TRP A 54 12.99 21.66 -13.63
C TRP A 54 12.74 21.67 -15.15
N GLN A 55 11.50 21.94 -15.61
CA GLN A 55 11.11 22.05 -17.02
C GLN A 55 10.81 23.50 -17.40
#